data_AF-A0ABD0QAP0-F1
#
_entry.id   AF-A0ABD0QAP0-F1
#
_cell.length_a   1.000
_cell.length_b   1.000
_cell.length_c   1.000
_cell.angle_alpha   90.00
_cell.angle_beta   90.00
_cell.angle_gamma   90.00
#
_symmetry.space_group_name_H-M   'P 1'
#
loop_
_entity.id
_entity.type
_entity.pdbx_description
1 polymer ?
#
loop_
_entity_poly.entity_id
_entity_poly.type
_entity_poly.pdbx_seq_one_letter_code
_entity_poly.pdbx_strand_id
1 'polypeptide(L)' 'FEIRADNSLRLTQVKAEDEGSYTCLSENSVGKAEASGTLQVHGELQQLCRRTNAA' A
#
# COMPACT_ATOMS: atom_id res chain seq x y z
N PHE A 1 0.05 -6.42 8.14
CA PHE A 1 -1.20 -5.66 7.96
C PHE A 1 -2.15 -5.97 9.11
N GLU A 2 -3.15 -5.12 9.33
CA GLU A 2 -4.19 -5.26 10.36
C GLU A 2 -5.54 -4.86 9.77
N ILE A 3 -6.58 -5.66 9.98
CA ILE A 3 -7.97 -5.27 9.70
C ILE A 3 -8.63 -4.90 11.00
N ARG A 4 -9.17 -3.69 11.08
CA ARG A 4 -9.82 -3.16 12.28
C ARG A 4 -11.30 -3.49 12.33
N ALA A 5 -11.88 -3.33 13.52
CA ALA A 5 -13.31 -3.55 13.76
C ALA A 5 -14.23 -2.59 12.96
N ASP A 6 -13.69 -1.46 12.49
CA ASP A 6 -14.37 -0.50 11.61
C ASP A 6 -14.20 -0.81 10.12
N ASN A 7 -13.76 -2.02 9.77
CA ASN A 7 -13.50 -2.47 8.40
C ASN A 7 -12.40 -1.69 7.67
N SER A 8 -11.52 -0.99 8.41
CA SER A 8 -10.33 -0.36 7.82
C SER A 8 -9.13 -1.30 7.76
N LEU A 9 -8.42 -1.30 6.63
CA LEU A 9 -7.15 -1.99 6.43
C LEU A 9 -5.99 -1.04 6.77
N ARG A 10 -5.14 -1.43 7.72
CA ARG A 10 -3.93 -0.71 8.11
C ARG A 10 -2.68 -1.49 7.70
N LEU A 11 -1.83 -0.86 6.89
CA LEU A 11 -0.47 -1.31 6.58
C LEU A 11 0.52 -0.40 7.30
N THR A 12 1.52 -1.00 7.95
CA THR A 12 2.62 -0.29 8.63
C THR A 12 3.94 -0.77 8.06
N GLN A 13 4.93 0.12 7.90
CA GLN A 13 6.21 -0.20 7.27
C GLN A 13 6.03 -0.81 5.86
N VAL A 14 5.24 -0.14 5.04
CA VAL A 14 4.90 -0.54 3.67
C VAL A 14 6.18 -0.75 2.84
N LYS A 15 6.26 -1.86 2.12
CA LYS A 15 7.38 -2.24 1.25
C LYS A 15 6.93 -2.26 -0.21
N ALA A 16 7.89 -2.32 -1.13
CA ALA A 16 7.60 -2.43 -2.56
C ALA A 16 6.76 -3.68 -2.92
N GLU A 17 6.88 -4.76 -2.13
CA GLU A 17 6.06 -5.98 -2.30
C GLU A 17 4.57 -5.80 -1.94
N ASP A 18 4.24 -4.74 -1.18
CA ASP A 18 2.85 -4.42 -0.80
C ASP A 18 2.12 -3.57 -1.86
N GLU A 19 2.82 -3.10 -2.91
CA GLU A 19 2.23 -2.37 -4.01
C GLU A 19 1.22 -3.24 -4.78
N GLY A 20 0.03 -2.68 -5.05
CA GLY A 20 -1.02 -3.43 -5.72
C GLY A 20 -2.41 -2.80 -5.61
N SER A 21 -3.41 -3.52 -6.11
CA SER A 21 -4.82 -3.13 -6.02
C SER A 21 -5.49 -3.84 -4.85
N TYR A 22 -6.15 -3.07 -3.98
CA TYR A 22 -6.86 -3.55 -2.82
C TYR A 22 -8.35 -3.32 -3.02
N THR A 23 -9.14 -4.39 -2.89
CA THR A 23 -10.60 -4.34 -3.01
C THR A 23 -11.25 -4.67 -1.67
N CYS A 24 -12.10 -3.77 -1.20
CA CYS A 24 -13.01 -4.00 -0.09
C CYS A 24 -14.34 -4.54 -0.63
N LEU A 25 -14.80 -5.65 -0.04
CA LEU A 25 -16.05 -6.31 -0.36
C LEU A 25 -16.97 -6.20 0.84
N SER A 26 -18.18 -5.66 0.63
CA SER A 26 -19.21 -5.56 1.64
C SER A 26 -20.47 -6.28 1.16
N GLU A 27 -21.00 -7.20 1.95
CA GLU A 27 -22.19 -7.98 1.62
C GLU A 27 -23.19 -7.93 2.77
N ASN A 28 -24.46 -7.73 2.44
CA ASN A 28 -25.57 -7.89 3.35
C ASN A 28 -26.66 -8.75 2.68
N SER A 29 -27.75 -9.03 3.41
CA SER A 29 -28.86 -9.86 2.90
C SER A 29 -29.60 -9.27 1.70
N VAL A 30 -29.37 -7.99 1.37
CA VAL A 30 -30.03 -7.28 0.26
C VAL A 30 -29.12 -7.22 -0.96
N GLY A 31 -27.79 -7.20 -0.80
CA GLY A 31 -26.87 -7.13 -1.91
C GLY A 31 -25.39 -7.00 -1.53
N LYS A 32 -24.58 -6.70 -2.55
CA LYS A 32 -23.12 -6.58 -2.48
C LYS A 32 -22.67 -5.19 -2.93
N ALA A 33 -21.65 -4.67 -2.28
CA ALA A 33 -20.94 -3.45 -2.65
C ALA A 33 -19.44 -3.72 -2.66
N GLU A 34 -18.74 -3.14 -3.63
CA GLU A 34 -17.30 -3.31 -3.81
C GLU A 34 -16.65 -1.95 -3.98
N ALA A 35 -15.48 -1.76 -3.39
CA ALA A 35 -14.67 -0.55 -3.56
C ALA A 35 -13.21 -0.94 -3.72
N SER A 36 -12.55 -0.45 -4.75
CA SER A 36 -11.14 -0.74 -5.02
C SER A 36 -10.28 0.51 -4.95
N GLY A 37 -9.03 0.36 -4.52
CA GLY A 37 -8.02 1.40 -4.52
C GLY A 37 -6.62 0.83 -4.77
N THR A 38 -5.78 1.60 -5.45
CA THR A 38 -4.39 1.21 -5.75
C THR A 38 -3.44 1.80 -4.73
N LEU A 39 -2.61 0.97 -4.11
CA LEU A 39 -1.52 1.38 -3.24
C LEU A 39 -0.24 1.43 -4.07
N GLN A 40 0.32 2.63 -4.27
CA GLN A 40 1.63 2.82 -4.88
C GLN A 40 2.66 3.10 -3.79
N VAL A 41 3.78 2.38 -3.79
CA VAL A 41 4.83 2.54 -2.78
C VAL A 41 6.03 3.23 -3.43
N HIS A 42 6.24 4.49 -3.07
CA HIS A 42 7.41 5.24 -3.51
C HIS A 42 8.56 5.05 -2.52
N GLY A 43 9.67 4.47 -2.99
CA GLY A 43 10.93 4.48 -2.24
C GLY A 43 11.66 5.80 -2.45
N GLU A 44 12.33 6.30 -1.41
CA GLU A 44 13.38 7.28 -1.65
C GLU A 44 14.47 6.60 -2.49
N LEU A 45 14.72 7.14 -3.69
CA LEU A 45 15.98 6.89 -4.37
C LEU A 45 17.07 7.29 -3.37
N GLN A 46 17.71 6.31 -2.72
CA GLN A 46 19.01 6.57 -2.14
C GLN A 46 19.87 7.02 -3.32
N GLN A 47 20.08 8.33 -3.42
CA GLN A 47 21.01 8.93 -4.36
C GLN A 47 22.39 8.45 -3.97
N LEU A 48 22.70 7.20 -4.30
CA LEU A 48 24.04 6.67 -4.40
C LEU A 48 24.66 7.19 -5.72
N CYS A 49 24.45 8.47 -6.04
CA CYS A 49 25.46 9.19 -6.78
C CYS A 49 26.58 9.43 -5.77
N ARG A 50 27.42 8.39 -5.56
CA ARG A 50 28.73 8.57 -4.95
C ARG A 50 29.39 9.65 -5.78
N ARG A 51 29.44 10.88 -5.26
CA ARG A 51 30.45 11.84 -5.68
C ARG A 51 31.78 11.15 -5.38
N THR A 52 32.33 10.44 -6.36
CA THR A 52 33.74 10.13 -6.34
C THR A 52 34.42 11.48 -6.33
N ASN A 53 34.90 11.91 -5.17
CA ASN A 53 35.94 12.91 -5.11
C ASN A 53 37.10 12.32 -5.90
N ALA A 54 37.22 12.73 -7.16
CA ALA A 54 38.45 12.57 -7.91
C ALA A 54 39.50 13.38 -7.15
N ALA A 55 40.38 12.64 -6.47
CA ALA A 55 41.61 13.18 -5.89
C ALA A 55 42.63 13.44 -7.00
#